data_AF-A0A7C6N6N9-F1
#
_entry.id   AF-A0A7C6N6N9-F1
#
_cell.length_a   1.000
_cell.length_b   1.000
_cell.length_c   1.000
_cell.angle_alpha   90.00
_cell.angle_beta   90.00
_cell.angle_gamma   90.00
#
_symmetry.space_group_name_H-M   'P 1'
#
loop_
_entity.id
_entity.type
_entity.pdbx_description
1 polymer ?
#
loop_
_entity_poly.entity_id
_entity_poly.type
_entity_poly.pdbx_seq_one_letter_code
_entity_poly.pdbx_strand_id
1 'polypeptide(L)'
;MRVRVGFILILTVLAGLFLGGGNWFRGVKDRAVFAFATGNLLRLHVVANSNDPVDQKLKLKVRDRILKETGELAGVRSRREALAFLADHRESLTKAAEEELRKHGRTAPVRLEIGRYDFPEKSYPFGVLPGGCYHALRVVLGEGKGENWWCVLFPPVC
;
A
#
# COMPACT_ATOMS: atom_id res chain seq x y z
N MET A 1 -40.77 9.95 -48.99
CA MET A 1 -39.49 9.22 -48.76
C MET A 1 -38.37 10.19 -48.39
N ARG A 2 -38.41 10.84 -47.21
CA ARG A 2 -37.36 11.78 -46.75
C ARG A 2 -36.97 11.66 -45.27
N VAL A 3 -37.55 10.71 -44.53
CA VAL A 3 -37.39 10.59 -43.06
C VAL A 3 -36.52 9.38 -42.64
N ARG A 4 -36.12 8.50 -43.57
CA ARG A 4 -35.33 7.30 -43.24
C ARG A 4 -33.81 7.50 -43.24
N VAL A 5 -33.30 8.59 -43.81
CA VAL A 5 -31.84 8.81 -43.95
C VAL A 5 -31.23 9.48 -42.71
N GLY A 6 -31.99 10.32 -41.99
CA GLY A 6 -31.50 11.01 -40.79
C GLY A 6 -31.33 10.12 -39.54
N PHE A 7 -32.12 9.04 -39.43
CA PHE A 7 -32.07 8.15 -38.26
C PHE A 7 -30.88 7.16 -38.30
N ILE A 8 -30.38 6.85 -39.49
CA ILE A 8 -29.25 5.93 -39.68
C ILE A 8 -27.91 6.61 -39.37
N LEU A 9 -27.80 7.92 -39.61
CA LEU A 9 -26.58 8.70 -39.33
C LEU A 9 -26.35 8.99 -37.83
N ILE A 10 -27.40 9.01 -37.01
CA ILE A 10 -27.29 9.21 -35.55
C ILE A 10 -26.86 7.92 -34.82
N LEU A 11 -27.26 6.75 -35.34
CA LEU A 11 -26.85 5.45 -34.78
C LEU A 11 -25.37 5.12 -35.06
N THR A 12 -24.79 5.63 -36.16
CA THR A 12 -23.37 5.43 -36.46
C THR A 12 -22.43 6.28 -35.59
N VAL A 13 -22.89 7.44 -35.10
CA VAL A 13 -22.09 8.29 -34.19
C VAL A 13 -22.10 7.77 -32.75
N LEU A 14 -23.21 7.17 -32.30
CA LEU A 14 -23.27 6.50 -30.98
C LEU A 14 -22.51 5.15 -30.96
N ALA A 15 -22.45 4.44 -32.10
CA ALA A 15 -21.66 3.21 -32.22
C ALA A 15 -20.13 3.47 -32.31
N GLY A 16 -19.70 4.62 -32.86
CA GLY A 16 -18.29 5.00 -32.91
C GLY A 16 -17.68 5.36 -31.54
N LEU A 17 -18.51 5.80 -30.59
CA LEU A 17 -18.08 6.12 -29.23
C LEU A 17 -17.93 4.88 -28.33
N PHE A 18 -18.55 3.74 -28.68
CA PHE A 18 -18.42 2.50 -27.91
C PHE A 18 -17.16 1.69 -28.25
N LEU A 19 -16.54 1.92 -29.41
CA LEU A 19 -15.35 1.16 -29.85
C LEU A 19 -14.01 1.85 -29.55
N GLY A 20 -14.02 3.10 -29.04
CA GLY A 20 -12.81 3.87 -28.70
C GLY A 20 -12.44 3.91 -27.21
N GLY A 21 -13.32 3.45 -26.30
CA GLY A 21 -13.17 3.65 -24.85
C GLY A 21 -12.14 2.77 -24.14
N GLY A 22 -11.61 1.73 -24.79
CA GLY A 22 -10.77 0.72 -24.13
C GLY A 22 -9.28 1.08 -23.97
N ASN A 23 -8.76 2.04 -24.75
CA ASN A 23 -7.30 2.23 -24.86
C ASN A 23 -6.75 3.33 -23.93
N TRP A 24 -7.58 4.26 -23.47
CA TRP A 24 -7.15 5.32 -22.54
C TRP A 24 -6.87 4.79 -21.14
N PHE A 25 -7.60 3.77 -20.68
CA PHE A 25 -7.41 3.17 -19.35
C PHE A 25 -6.16 2.28 -19.24
N ARG A 26 -5.65 1.73 -20.36
CA ARG A 26 -4.44 0.87 -20.34
C ARG A 26 -3.18 1.67 -20.02
N GLY A 27 -2.97 2.81 -20.69
CA GLY A 27 -1.76 3.62 -20.50
C GLY A 27 -1.59 4.23 -19.09
N VAL A 28 -2.69 4.44 -18.35
CA VAL A 28 -2.65 4.94 -16.97
C VAL A 28 -2.16 3.86 -16.00
N LYS A 29 -2.56 2.59 -16.20
CA LYS A 29 -2.12 1.47 -15.36
C LYS A 29 -0.62 1.22 -15.51
N ASP A 30 -0.11 1.21 -16.74
CA ASP A 30 1.31 0.95 -17.01
C ASP A 30 2.22 2.01 -16.37
N ARG A 31 1.79 3.28 -16.35
CA ARG A 31 2.52 4.36 -15.68
C ARG A 31 2.52 4.23 -14.16
N ALA A 32 1.41 3.80 -13.56
CA ALA A 32 1.35 3.55 -12.13
C ALA A 32 2.29 2.38 -11.74
N VAL A 33 2.21 1.26 -12.47
CA VAL A 33 3.14 0.12 -12.26
C VAL A 33 4.60 0.56 -12.35
N PHE A 34 4.95 1.37 -13.35
CA PHE A 34 6.30 1.88 -13.51
C PHE A 34 6.72 2.81 -12.35
N ALA A 35 5.83 3.67 -11.86
CA ALA A 35 6.09 4.53 -10.70
C ALA A 35 6.34 3.73 -9.40
N PHE A 36 5.73 2.54 -9.27
CA PHE A 36 5.92 1.63 -8.13
C PHE A 36 7.01 0.57 -8.33
N ALA A 37 7.67 0.53 -9.50
CA ALA A 37 8.74 -0.41 -9.79
C ALA A 37 10.05 -0.01 -9.07
N THR A 38 10.31 -0.67 -7.93
CA THR A 38 11.59 -0.92 -7.21
C THR A 38 12.49 0.26 -6.79
N GLY A 39 12.53 1.38 -7.52
CA GLY A 39 13.52 2.45 -7.31
C GLY A 39 13.15 3.51 -6.26
N ASN A 40 11.87 3.85 -6.12
CA ASN A 40 11.41 4.93 -5.23
C ASN A 40 10.37 4.47 -4.19
N LEU A 41 10.25 3.15 -4.04
CA LEU A 41 9.30 2.48 -3.17
C LEU A 41 9.86 2.33 -1.74
N LEU A 42 9.01 2.57 -0.74
CA LEU A 42 9.21 2.10 0.63
C LEU A 42 8.06 1.16 0.99
N ARG A 43 8.38 -0.07 1.36
CA ARG A 43 7.39 -1.08 1.75
C ARG A 43 7.07 -1.00 3.25
N LEU A 44 5.94 -1.58 3.64
CA LEU A 44 5.59 -1.84 5.03
C LEU A 44 5.32 -3.33 5.19
N HIS A 45 5.84 -3.91 6.28
CA HIS A 45 5.29 -5.16 6.77
C HIS A 45 5.18 -5.19 8.29
N VAL A 46 4.07 -5.74 8.75
CA VAL A 46 3.77 -5.90 10.17
C VAL A 46 3.75 -7.39 10.47
N VAL A 47 4.59 -7.83 11.39
CA VAL A 47 4.71 -9.22 11.82
C VAL A 47 3.93 -9.38 13.11
N ALA A 48 2.91 -10.24 13.09
CA ALA A 48 2.12 -10.52 14.29
C ALA A 48 2.96 -11.25 15.34
N ASN A 49 2.53 -11.16 16.60
CA ASN A 49 3.16 -11.90 17.70
C ASN A 49 3.04 -13.43 17.50
N SER A 50 1.85 -13.91 17.13
CA SER A 50 1.56 -15.31 16.83
C SER A 50 0.51 -15.44 15.70
N ASN A 51 0.15 -16.67 15.35
CA ASN A 51 -0.93 -16.97 14.41
C ASN A 51 -2.32 -17.02 15.05
N ASP A 52 -2.43 -16.73 16.35
CA ASP A 52 -3.72 -16.69 17.01
C ASP A 52 -4.62 -15.61 16.37
N PRO A 53 -5.93 -15.86 16.21
CA PRO A 53 -6.85 -14.91 15.57
C PRO A 53 -6.83 -13.51 16.19
N VAL A 54 -6.60 -13.43 17.51
CA VAL A 54 -6.47 -12.17 18.25
C VAL A 54 -5.24 -11.39 17.79
N ASP A 55 -4.09 -12.03 17.73
CA ASP A 55 -2.82 -11.39 17.32
C ASP A 55 -2.86 -11.00 15.84
N GLN A 56 -3.50 -11.82 15.00
CA GLN A 56 -3.74 -11.50 13.59
C GLN A 56 -4.63 -10.26 13.42
N LYS A 57 -5.68 -10.10 14.25
CA LYS A 57 -6.53 -8.90 14.24
C LYS A 57 -5.78 -7.67 14.77
N LEU A 58 -5.00 -7.82 15.83
CA LEU A 58 -4.20 -6.73 16.41
C LEU A 58 -3.16 -6.20 15.43
N LYS A 59 -2.50 -7.09 14.67
CA LYS A 59 -1.62 -6.70 13.56
C LYS A 59 -2.28 -5.71 12.60
N LEU A 60 -3.55 -5.93 12.24
CA LEU A 60 -4.27 -5.03 11.34
C LEU A 60 -4.56 -3.68 12.01
N LYS A 61 -4.85 -3.66 13.31
CA LYS A 61 -5.05 -2.41 14.08
C LYS A 61 -3.76 -1.61 14.20
N VAL A 62 -2.65 -2.26 14.51
CA VAL A 62 -1.34 -1.60 14.54
C VAL A 62 -0.95 -1.08 13.16
N ARG A 63 -1.20 -1.86 12.09
CA ARG A 63 -1.03 -1.39 10.71
C ARG A 63 -1.82 -0.09 10.48
N ASP A 64 -3.11 -0.07 10.79
CA ASP A 64 -3.95 1.10 10.58
C ASP A 64 -3.44 2.31 11.36
N ARG A 65 -2.97 2.08 12.61
CA ARG A 65 -2.37 3.13 13.42
C ARG A 65 -1.09 3.68 12.80
N ILE A 66 -0.17 2.81 12.36
CA ILE A 66 1.07 3.22 11.70
C ILE A 66 0.78 4.01 10.43
N LEU A 67 -0.15 3.54 9.59
CA LEU A 67 -0.52 4.24 8.36
C LEU A 67 -1.04 5.65 8.64
N LYS A 68 -1.86 5.81 9.69
CA LYS A 68 -2.34 7.11 10.14
C LYS A 68 -1.21 8.05 10.57
N GLU A 69 -0.28 7.58 11.39
CA GLU A 69 0.88 8.37 11.85
C GLU A 69 1.84 8.72 10.71
N THR A 70 1.91 7.89 9.68
CA THR A 70 2.73 8.13 8.49
C THR A 70 1.99 8.87 7.37
N GLY A 71 0.81 9.43 7.64
CA GLY A 71 -0.01 10.12 6.62
C GLY A 71 0.71 11.29 5.95
N GLU A 72 1.64 11.94 6.66
CA GLU A 72 2.47 13.03 6.14
C GLU A 72 3.42 12.60 5.01
N LEU A 73 3.67 11.29 4.85
CA LEU A 73 4.43 10.75 3.71
C LEU A 73 3.75 11.04 2.36
N ALA A 74 2.46 11.40 2.34
CA ALA A 74 1.79 11.86 1.12
C ALA A 74 2.39 13.15 0.54
N GLY A 75 3.01 14.01 1.37
CA GLY A 75 3.68 15.24 0.93
C GLY A 75 5.15 15.06 0.51
N VAL A 76 5.71 13.88 0.77
CA VAL A 76 7.12 13.56 0.53
C VAL A 76 7.37 13.25 -0.94
N ARG A 77 8.53 13.66 -1.49
CA ARG A 77 8.83 13.52 -2.92
C ARG A 77 9.75 12.36 -3.25
N SER A 78 10.43 11.79 -2.26
CA SER A 78 11.39 10.71 -2.48
C SER A 78 11.42 9.68 -1.35
N ARG A 79 11.79 8.44 -1.69
CA ARG A 79 12.06 7.37 -0.71
C ARG A 79 13.08 7.81 0.34
N ARG A 80 14.08 8.61 -0.03
CA ARG A 80 15.12 9.10 0.89
C ARG A 80 14.53 9.99 1.97
N GLU A 81 13.68 10.93 1.60
CA GLU A 81 12.94 11.76 2.56
C GLU A 81 11.98 10.92 3.40
N ALA A 82 11.31 9.92 2.81
CA ALA A 82 10.43 9.02 3.56
C ALA A 82 11.20 8.20 4.60
N LEU A 83 12.40 7.72 4.26
CA LEU A 83 13.29 7.03 5.19
C LEU A 83 13.77 7.95 6.33
N ALA A 84 14.11 9.19 6.02
CA ALA A 84 14.49 10.18 7.03
C ALA A 84 13.33 10.47 7.98
N PHE A 85 12.12 10.71 7.43
CA PHE A 85 10.91 10.89 8.23
C PHE A 85 10.67 9.72 9.19
N LEU A 86 10.78 8.47 8.71
CA LEU A 86 10.60 7.29 9.57
C LEU A 86 11.69 7.15 10.62
N ALA A 87 12.93 7.55 10.32
CA ALA A 87 14.02 7.52 11.29
C ALA A 87 13.75 8.52 12.42
N ASP A 88 13.36 9.75 12.08
CA ASP A 88 13.07 10.82 13.04
C ASP A 88 11.83 10.50 13.90
N HIS A 89 10.83 9.82 13.32
CA HIS A 89 9.59 9.47 14.00
C HIS A 89 9.59 8.05 14.60
N ARG A 90 10.70 7.31 14.53
CA ARG A 90 10.75 5.89 14.94
C ARG A 90 10.23 5.68 16.37
N GLU A 91 10.66 6.51 17.31
CA GLU A 91 10.27 6.38 18.72
C GLU A 91 8.77 6.66 18.90
N SER A 92 8.26 7.72 18.28
CA SER A 92 6.83 8.08 18.31
C SER A 92 5.96 6.98 17.70
N LEU A 93 6.36 6.44 16.55
CA LEU A 93 5.67 5.35 15.87
C LEU A 93 5.66 4.06 16.71
N THR A 94 6.77 3.77 17.40
CA THR A 94 6.85 2.63 18.32
C THR A 94 5.86 2.79 19.47
N LYS A 95 5.85 3.96 20.12
CA LYS A 95 4.89 4.26 21.19
C LYS A 95 3.44 4.19 20.71
N ALA A 96 3.15 4.74 19.52
CA ALA A 96 1.81 4.69 18.95
C ALA A 96 1.32 3.25 18.70
N ALA A 97 2.21 2.35 18.26
CA ALA A 97 1.90 0.94 18.08
C ALA A 97 1.68 0.22 19.42
N GLU A 98 2.52 0.47 20.42
CA GLU A 98 2.37 -0.11 21.77
C GLU A 98 1.10 0.37 22.46
N GLU A 99 0.76 1.67 22.33
CA GLU A 99 -0.50 2.21 22.79
C GLU A 99 -1.70 1.55 22.13
N GLU A 100 -1.62 1.27 20.83
CA GLU A 100 -2.68 0.57 20.12
C GLU A 100 -2.86 -0.85 20.66
N LEU A 101 -1.78 -1.60 20.91
CA LEU A 101 -1.87 -2.90 21.58
C LEU A 101 -2.53 -2.78 22.96
N ARG A 102 -2.11 -1.79 23.76
CA ARG A 102 -2.62 -1.57 25.12
C ARG A 102 -4.11 -1.25 25.14
N LYS A 103 -4.60 -0.48 24.17
CA LYS A 103 -6.03 -0.18 24.00
C LYS A 103 -6.89 -1.43 23.80
N HIS A 104 -6.34 -2.48 23.21
CA HIS A 104 -7.02 -3.76 22.99
C HIS A 104 -6.63 -4.82 24.03
N GLY A 105 -6.11 -4.40 25.19
CA GLY A 105 -5.82 -5.30 26.32
C GLY A 105 -4.59 -6.18 26.14
N ARG A 106 -3.67 -5.82 25.23
CA ARG A 106 -2.38 -6.49 25.08
C ARG A 106 -1.23 -5.56 25.43
N THR A 107 -0.29 -6.06 26.21
CA THR A 107 0.98 -5.37 26.48
C THR A 107 2.08 -6.25 25.94
N ALA A 108 2.71 -5.83 24.85
CA ALA A 108 3.83 -6.53 24.23
C ALA A 108 4.79 -5.49 23.64
N PRO A 109 6.10 -5.77 23.63
CA PRO A 109 7.06 -4.86 23.03
C PRO A 109 6.83 -4.77 21.52
N VAL A 110 6.99 -3.57 20.97
CA VAL A 110 6.99 -3.37 19.51
C VAL A 110 8.39 -2.99 19.06
N ARG A 111 8.88 -3.63 18.00
CA ARG A 111 10.16 -3.26 17.35
C ARG A 111 9.89 -2.69 15.97
N LEU A 112 10.23 -1.42 15.78
CA LEU A 112 10.30 -0.81 14.45
C LEU A 112 11.72 -0.90 13.92
N GLU A 113 11.86 -1.42 12.71
CA GLU A 113 13.13 -1.57 12.04
C GLU A 113 13.03 -1.06 10.60
N ILE A 114 14.03 -0.28 10.19
CA ILE A 114 14.11 0.29 8.85
C ILE A 114 15.31 -0.37 8.18
N GLY A 115 15.09 -0.99 7.03
CA GLY A 115 16.13 -1.77 6.37
C GLY A 115 15.69 -2.31 5.01
N ARG A 116 16.40 -3.33 4.54
CA ARG A 116 16.04 -4.07 3.33
C ARG A 116 15.57 -5.47 3.70
N TYR A 117 14.42 -5.87 3.16
CA TYR A 117 13.80 -7.16 3.47
C TYR A 117 13.22 -7.81 2.21
N ASP A 118 13.11 -9.12 2.25
CA ASP A 118 12.47 -9.89 1.19
C ASP A 118 10.94 -9.79 1.30
N PHE A 119 10.32 -9.50 0.16
CA PHE A 119 8.88 -9.49 0.01
C PHE A 119 8.49 -10.58 -0.99
N PRO A 120 7.39 -11.31 -0.72
CA PRO A 120 6.78 -12.14 -1.75
C PRO A 120 6.14 -11.25 -2.81
N GLU A 121 5.83 -11.86 -3.95
CA GLU A 121 4.99 -11.22 -4.96
C GLU A 121 3.63 -10.82 -4.35
N LYS A 122 3.15 -9.61 -4.68
CA LYS A 122 1.87 -9.08 -4.18
C LYS A 122 1.11 -8.34 -5.27
N SER A 123 -0.19 -8.65 -5.37
CA SER A 123 -1.14 -7.96 -6.25
C SER A 123 -1.75 -6.74 -5.57
N TYR A 124 -1.79 -5.63 -6.29
CA TYR A 124 -2.42 -4.37 -5.89
C TYR A 124 -3.37 -3.87 -7.00
N PRO A 125 -4.27 -2.92 -6.72
CA PRO A 125 -5.19 -2.38 -7.74
C PRO A 125 -4.50 -1.80 -8.98
N PHE A 126 -3.26 -1.30 -8.82
CA PHE A 126 -2.46 -0.75 -9.91
C PHE A 126 -1.65 -1.81 -10.68
N GLY A 127 -1.46 -3.01 -10.14
CA GLY A 127 -0.69 -4.08 -10.78
C GLY A 127 -0.03 -5.05 -9.79
N VAL A 128 0.83 -5.92 -10.30
CA VAL A 128 1.59 -6.89 -9.50
C VAL A 128 2.98 -6.35 -9.22
N LEU A 129 3.37 -6.35 -7.94
CA LEU A 129 4.74 -6.07 -7.53
C LEU A 129 5.48 -7.39 -7.34
N PRO A 130 6.58 -7.63 -8.08
CA PRO A 130 7.30 -8.90 -8.05
C PRO A 130 7.97 -9.13 -6.70
N GLY A 131 8.20 -10.40 -6.37
CA GLY A 131 9.00 -10.75 -5.19
C GLY A 131 10.43 -10.22 -5.29
N GLY A 132 11.04 -9.85 -4.16
CA GLY A 132 12.41 -9.33 -4.14
C GLY A 132 12.76 -8.56 -2.86
N CYS A 133 13.94 -7.95 -2.87
CA CYS A 133 14.51 -7.26 -1.71
C CYS A 133 14.30 -5.74 -1.78
N TYR A 134 13.45 -5.20 -0.91
CA TYR A 134 12.99 -3.80 -0.92
C TYR A 134 13.38 -3.06 0.35
N HIS A 135 13.53 -1.74 0.26
CA HIS A 135 13.54 -0.89 1.46
C HIS A 135 12.17 -0.95 2.12
N ALA A 136 12.13 -1.16 3.43
CA ALA A 136 10.89 -1.25 4.16
C ALA A 136 10.98 -0.78 5.61
N LEU A 137 9.82 -0.40 6.13
CA LEU A 137 9.54 -0.39 7.56
C LEU A 137 9.02 -1.78 7.98
N ARG A 138 9.72 -2.43 8.90
CA ARG A 138 9.32 -3.66 9.56
C ARG A 138 8.81 -3.33 10.96
N VAL A 139 7.57 -3.73 11.25
CA VAL A 139 6.95 -3.58 12.57
C VAL A 139 6.74 -4.96 13.15
N VAL A 140 7.52 -5.35 14.17
CA VAL A 140 7.42 -6.66 14.81
C VAL A 140 6.69 -6.52 16.13
N LEU A 141 5.58 -7.24 16.29
CA LEU A 141 4.79 -7.26 17.51
C LEU A 141 5.24 -8.43 18.38
N GLY A 142 5.62 -8.16 19.63
CA GLY A 142 6.05 -9.18 20.58
C GLY A 142 7.19 -10.06 20.06
N GLU A 143 6.96 -11.37 20.01
CA GLU A 143 7.93 -12.36 19.54
C GLU A 143 8.07 -12.40 18.01
N GLY A 144 7.10 -11.88 17.26
CA GLY A 144 7.16 -11.85 15.78
C GLY A 144 7.08 -13.22 15.11
N LYS A 145 6.37 -14.18 15.72
CA LYS A 145 6.23 -15.55 15.19
C LYS A 145 4.99 -15.73 14.31
N GLY A 146 4.17 -14.70 14.17
CA GLY A 146 2.93 -14.74 13.41
C GLY A 146 3.09 -14.35 11.94
N GLU A 147 1.99 -14.49 11.20
CA GLU A 147 1.96 -14.12 9.78
C GLU A 147 2.28 -12.64 9.54
N ASN A 148 2.89 -12.37 8.38
CA ASN A 148 3.18 -11.02 7.91
C ASN A 148 1.94 -10.38 7.26
N TRP A 149 1.72 -9.10 7.51
CA TRP A 149 0.92 -8.24 6.66
C TRP A 149 1.84 -7.44 5.75
N TRP A 150 1.52 -7.32 4.46
CA TRP A 150 2.39 -6.70 3.46
C TRP A 150 1.70 -5.52 2.80
N CYS A 151 2.39 -4.39 2.66
CA CYS A 151 1.87 -3.21 1.97
C CYS A 151 2.97 -2.30 1.42
N VAL A 152 2.58 -1.22 0.76
CA VAL A 152 3.46 -0.18 0.22
C VAL A 152 3.20 1.12 0.98
N LEU A 153 4.21 1.56 1.73
CA LEU A 153 4.14 2.74 2.58
C LEU A 153 4.35 4.03 1.79
N PHE A 154 5.27 4.02 0.83
CA PHE A 154 5.57 5.16 -0.02
C PHE A 154 5.80 4.72 -1.48
N PRO A 155 5.15 5.38 -2.45
CA PRO A 155 3.98 6.27 -2.29
C PRO A 155 2.81 5.55 -1.57
N PRO A 156 1.99 6.24 -0.76
CA PRO A 156 0.97 5.58 0.07
C PRO A 156 -0.14 4.97 -0.80
N VAL A 157 -0.27 3.64 -0.77
CA VAL A 157 -1.31 2.86 -1.48
C VAL A 157 -1.92 1.76 -0.59
N CYS A 158 -1.64 1.86 0.71
CA CYS A 158 -2.47 1.30 1.77
C CYS A 158 -3.53 2.36 2.12
#